data_AF-A0AAV0ASG1-F1
#
_entry.id   AF-A0AAV0ASG1-F1
#
_cell.length_a   1.000
_cell.length_b   1.000
_cell.length_c   1.000
_cell.angle_alpha   90.00
_cell.angle_beta   90.00
_cell.angle_gamma   90.00
#
_symmetry.space_group_name_H-M   'P 1'
#
loop_
_entity.id
_entity.type
_entity.pdbx_description
1 polymer ?
#
loop_
_entity_poly.entity_id
_entity_poly.type
_entity_poly.pdbx_seq_one_letter_code
_entity_poly.pdbx_strand_id
1 'polypeptide(L)' 'DKKFACQACVKGHKSSSCNHTNRKLTKISKKGRPPTQCIRFRELRRTNKIHSMCMCEDQPKKKS' A
#
# COMPACT_ATOMS: atom_id res chain seq x y z
N ASP A 1 14.29 -2.06 3.37
CA ASP A 1 13.49 -3.13 4.01
C ASP A 1 13.03 -4.15 2.96
N LYS A 2 13.74 -5.30 2.87
CA LYS A 2 13.40 -6.41 1.98
C LYS A 2 12.50 -7.37 2.76
N LYS A 3 11.23 -7.52 2.37
CA LYS A 3 10.32 -8.49 2.99
C LYS A 3 10.37 -9.82 2.25
N PHE A 4 10.25 -10.91 2.99
CA PHE A 4 10.19 -12.26 2.44
C PHE A 4 8.95 -12.97 2.95
N ALA A 5 8.20 -13.62 2.07
CA ALA A 5 7.12 -14.50 2.51
C ALA A 5 6.90 -15.67 1.55
N CYS A 6 6.24 -16.70 2.07
CA CYS A 6 5.86 -17.89 1.33
C CYS A 6 4.83 -17.58 0.24
N GLN A 7 4.73 -18.40 -0.81
CA GLN A 7 3.76 -18.19 -1.90
C GLN A 7 2.30 -18.05 -1.41
N ALA A 8 1.86 -18.88 -0.46
CA ALA A 8 0.51 -18.76 0.14
C ALA A 8 0.33 -17.43 0.93
N CYS A 9 1.40 -16.98 1.58
CA CYS A 9 1.49 -15.73 2.33
C CYS A 9 1.48 -14.49 1.42
N VAL A 10 2.02 -14.61 0.22
CA VAL A 10 1.96 -13.57 -0.80
C VAL A 10 0.54 -13.48 -1.38
N LYS A 11 -0.09 -14.64 -1.62
CA LYS A 11 -1.36 -14.75 -2.35
C LYS A 11 -2.61 -14.42 -1.52
N GLY A 12 -2.63 -14.76 -0.23
CA GLY A 12 -3.85 -14.56 0.58
C GLY A 12 -3.68 -14.56 2.08
N HIS A 13 -2.55 -15.02 2.62
CA HIS A 13 -2.26 -14.94 4.05
C HIS A 13 -1.54 -13.63 4.43
N LYS A 14 -1.39 -13.36 5.73
CA LYS A 14 -0.64 -12.19 6.21
C LYS A 14 0.86 -12.35 5.94
N SER A 15 1.31 -11.88 4.77
CA SER A 15 2.72 -11.90 4.33
C SER A 15 3.67 -11.17 5.27
N SER A 16 3.18 -10.20 6.04
CA SER A 16 4.00 -9.45 7.00
C SER A 16 4.43 -10.26 8.24
N SER A 17 3.81 -11.41 8.50
CA SER A 17 4.13 -12.28 9.65
C SER A 17 4.44 -13.71 9.21
N CYS A 18 4.98 -13.90 8.01
CA CYS A 18 5.31 -15.22 7.51
C CYS A 18 6.52 -15.79 8.27
N ASN A 19 6.32 -16.84 9.08
CA ASN A 19 7.37 -17.53 9.83
C ASN A 19 7.50 -19.02 9.44
N HIS A 20 7.09 -19.37 8.23
CA HIS A 20 7.21 -20.74 7.75
C HIS A 20 8.67 -21.07 7.42
N THR A 21 9.23 -22.05 8.12
CA THR A 21 10.58 -22.58 7.86
C THR A 21 10.57 -23.66 6.78
N ASN A 22 9.45 -24.36 6.61
CA ASN A 22 9.30 -25.47 5.66
C ASN A 22 8.94 -25.04 4.22
N ARG A 23 8.83 -23.73 3.93
CA ARG A 23 8.33 -23.22 2.64
C ARG A 23 9.34 -22.29 2.00
N LYS A 24 9.49 -22.38 0.66
CA LYS A 24 10.30 -21.43 -0.11
C LYS A 24 9.78 -20.00 0.08
N LEU A 25 10.61 -19.17 0.70
CA LEU A 25 10.38 -17.75 0.89
C LEU A 25 10.76 -17.00 -0.40
N THR A 26 9.85 -16.14 -0.86
CA THR A 26 10.08 -15.30 -2.03
C THR A 26 10.23 -13.84 -1.59
N LYS A 27 11.10 -13.10 -2.28
CA LYS A 27 11.31 -11.68 -2.00
C LYS A 27 10.08 -10.89 -2.45
N ILE A 28 9.40 -10.27 -1.50
CA ILE A 28 8.26 -9.39 -1.74
C ILE A 28 8.76 -7.96 -1.78
N SER A 29 8.62 -7.34 -2.95
CA SER A 29 8.72 -5.89 -3.08
C SER A 29 7.48 -5.24 -2.50
N LYS A 30 7.64 -4.06 -1.89
CA LYS A 30 6.52 -3.25 -1.42
C LYS A 30 5.70 -2.79 -2.64
N LYS A 31 4.70 -3.58 -3.06
CA LYS A 31 3.64 -3.11 -3.97
C LYS A 31 2.78 -2.11 -3.19
N GLY A 32 3.22 -0.87 -3.15
CA GLY A 32 2.36 0.23 -2.74
C GLY A 32 1.46 0.58 -3.92
N ARG A 33 0.13 0.55 -3.71
CA ARG A 33 -0.77 1.25 -4.62
C ARG A 33 -0.33 2.73 -4.60
N PRO A 34 -0.19 3.40 -5.77
CA PRO A 34 0.05 4.83 -5.77
C PRO A 34 -1.02 5.52 -4.90
N PRO A 35 -0.66 6.56 -4.14
CA PRO A 35 -1.60 7.25 -3.30
C PRO A 35 -2.75 7.78 -4.15
N THR A 36 -3.99 7.62 -3.68
CA THR A 36 -5.19 8.12 -4.38
C THR A 36 -5.38 9.62 -4.22
N GLN A 37 -4.60 10.26 -3.34
CA GLN A 37 -4.62 11.70 -3.07
C GLN A 37 -3.25 12.28 -3.39
N CYS A 38 -3.22 13.50 -3.93
CA CYS A 38 -1.96 14.21 -4.17
C CYS A 38 -1.27 14.60 -2.86
N ILE A 39 0.00 15.01 -2.95
CA ILE A 39 0.83 15.38 -1.79
C ILE A 39 0.16 16.51 -0.99
N ARG A 40 -0.35 17.55 -1.65
CA ARG A 40 -1.04 18.68 -0.99
C ARG A 40 -2.21 18.25 -0.12
N PHE A 41 -3.12 17.43 -0.64
CA PHE A 41 -4.26 16.94 0.13
C PHE A 41 -3.86 15.94 1.21
N ARG A 42 -2.77 15.19 0.99
CA ARG A 42 -2.22 14.28 1.99
C ARG A 42 -1.62 15.02 3.19
N GLU A 43 -0.94 16.13 2.96
CA GLU A 43 -0.44 17.02 4.01
C GLU A 43 -1.59 17.72 4.71
N LEU A 44 -2.57 18.23 3.97
CA LEU A 44 -3.76 18.86 4.56
C LEU A 44 -4.49 17.89 5.49
N ARG A 45 -4.68 16.64 5.08
CA ARG A 45 -5.27 15.59 5.92
C ARG A 45 -4.40 15.27 7.14
N ARG A 46 -3.07 15.23 6.99
CA ARG A 46 -2.16 14.97 8.11
C ARG A 46 -2.19 16.08 9.15
N THR A 47 -2.17 17.33 8.70
CA THR A 47 -2.06 18.50 9.57
C THR A 47 -3.41 18.92 10.13
N ASN A 48 -4.45 18.91 9.30
CA ASN A 48 -5.77 19.45 9.66
C ASN A 48 -6.83 18.37 9.94
N LYS A 49 -6.50 17.08 9.74
CA LYS A 49 -7.43 15.94 9.91
C LYS A 49 -8.70 16.01 9.04
N ILE A 50 -8.69 16.85 8.01
CA ILE A 50 -9.83 17.04 7.10
C ILE A 50 -9.88 15.88 6.10
N HIS A 51 -11.04 15.24 5.98
CA HIS A 51 -11.29 14.17 5.02
C HIS A 51 -11.99 14.75 3.78
N SER A 52 -11.21 15.31 2.85
CA SER A 52 -11.73 15.83 1.57
C SER A 52 -11.29 14.96 0.39
N MET A 53 -12.18 14.82 -0.60
CA MET A 53 -11.82 14.25 -1.90
C MET A 53 -10.82 15.17 -2.60
N CYS A 54 -9.79 14.59 -3.20
CA CYS A 54 -8.78 15.34 -3.94
C CYS A 54 -9.40 15.90 -5.24
N MET A 55 -9.59 17.21 -5.32
CA MET A 55 -10.21 17.92 -6.45
C MET A 55 -9.19 18.35 -7.53
N CYS A 56 -7.93 17.93 -7.44
CA CYS A 56 -6.90 18.29 -8.43
C CYS A 56 -7.26 17.75 -9.81
N GLU A 57 -7.21 18.61 -10.82
CA GLU A 57 -7.55 18.30 -12.21
C GLU A 57 -6.49 17.43 -12.91
N ASP A 58 -5.29 17.32 -12.33
CA ASP A 58 -4.09 16.72 -12.94
C ASP A 58 -3.79 15.25 -12.55
N GLN A 59 -4.69 14.52 -11.85
CA GLN A 59 -4.38 13.13 -11.46
C GLN A 59 -5.51 12.12 -11.70
N PRO A 60 -5.15 10.86 -12.03
CA PRO A 60 -6.08 9.84 -12.53
C PRO A 60 -7.17 9.56 -11.50
N LYS A 61 -8.37 10.05 -11.81
CA LYS A 61 -9.58 9.82 -11.04
C LYS A 61 -9.83 8.31 -10.99
N LYS A 62 -9.63 7.67 -9.83
CA LYS A 62 -10.29 6.39 -9.58
C LYS A 62 -11.76 6.69 -9.36
N LYS A 63 -12.53 6.63 -10.46
CA LYS A 63 -13.99 6.62 -10.43
C LYS A 63 -14.44 5.44 -9.55
N SER A 64 -15.36 5.72 -8.63
CA SER A 64 -16.31 4.72 -8.12
C SER A 64 -17.58 4.81 -8.94
#